data_AF-A0A1F6SE25-F1
#
_entry.id   AF-A0A1F6SE25-F1
#
_cell.length_a   1.000
_cell.length_b   1.000
_cell.length_c   1.000
_cell.angle_alpha   90.00
_cell.angle_beta   90.00
_cell.angle_gamma   90.00
#
_symmetry.space_group_name_H-M   'P 1'
#
loop_
_entity.id
_entity.type
_entity.pdbx_description
1 polymer ?
#
loop_
_entity_poly.entity_id
_entity_poly.type
_entity_poly.pdbx_seq_one_letter_code
_entity_poly.pdbx_strand_id
1 'polypeptide(L)'
;MRSKVELRNKLHNNKDVRFGIYSITLNKKRVFERLAKDKSRVYNYIARQVLDQIPFEKNNGDRVELIIDRSMAKPEIEEFNSYIRRQLEGRLSPNVPLDIYHWLSHENSGLQVADLFCWGIFQKYERQNTKWYDVFAREKVRFDEQFL
;
A
#
# COMPACT_ATOMS: atom_id res chain seq x y z
N MET A 1 5.40 11.89 20.74
CA MET A 1 4.84 11.61 19.41
C MET A 1 5.71 12.33 18.38
N ARG A 2 6.52 11.62 17.57
CA ARG A 2 7.34 12.26 16.53
C ARG A 2 6.40 12.86 15.48
N SER A 3 6.64 14.08 15.03
CA SER A 3 5.76 14.70 14.03
C SER A 3 5.90 13.95 12.70
N LYS A 4 4.81 13.85 11.91
CA LYS A 4 4.85 13.26 10.55
C LYS A 4 5.92 13.92 9.66
N VAL A 5 6.21 15.19 9.92
CA VAL A 5 7.26 15.98 9.25
C VAL A 5 8.67 15.49 9.61
N GLU A 6 8.95 15.18 10.87
CA GLU A 6 10.25 14.65 11.29
C GLU A 6 10.53 13.27 10.67
N LEU A 7 9.53 12.38 10.68
CA LEU A 7 9.67 11.04 10.10
C LEU A 7 9.91 11.11 8.59
N ARG A 8 9.19 12.00 7.90
CA ARG A 8 9.40 12.31 6.48
C ARG A 8 10.86 12.72 6.20
N ASN A 9 11.38 13.68 6.98
CA ASN A 9 12.73 14.20 6.75
C ASN A 9 13.79 13.12 6.99
N LYS A 10 13.61 12.27 8.01
CA LYS A 10 14.50 11.12 8.25
C LYS A 10 14.50 10.13 7.09
N LEU A 11 13.34 9.78 6.55
CA LEU A 11 13.22 8.88 5.40
C LEU A 11 13.82 9.49 4.13
N HIS A 12 13.61 10.79 3.89
CA HIS A 12 14.16 11.46 2.71
C HIS A 12 15.69 11.55 2.76
N ASN A 13 16.25 11.82 3.94
CA ASN A 13 17.70 11.98 4.13
C ASN A 13 18.44 10.63 4.16
N ASN A 14 17.76 9.53 4.51
CA ASN A 14 18.35 8.21 4.48
C ASN A 14 18.26 7.61 3.07
N LYS A 15 19.29 7.87 2.25
CA LYS A 15 19.35 7.41 0.86
C LYS A 15 19.61 5.90 0.72
N ASP A 16 20.07 5.24 1.78
CA ASP A 16 20.36 3.80 1.75
C ASP A 16 19.09 2.95 1.73
N VAL A 17 17.97 3.48 2.21
CA VAL A 17 16.68 2.78 2.18
C VAL A 17 16.12 2.76 0.75
N ARG A 18 16.13 1.56 0.16
CA ARG A 18 15.53 1.29 -1.16
C ARG A 18 14.08 0.88 -0.97
N PHE A 19 13.17 1.69 -1.49
CA PHE A 19 11.74 1.40 -1.51
C PHE A 19 11.08 2.10 -2.71
N GLY A 20 9.93 1.58 -3.11
CA GLY A 20 9.04 2.20 -4.10
C GLY A 20 7.68 2.47 -3.47
N ILE A 21 7.03 3.55 -3.89
CA ILE A 21 5.69 3.92 -3.47
C ILE A 21 4.74 3.61 -4.61
N TYR A 22 3.72 2.81 -4.31
CA TYR A 22 2.65 2.42 -5.20
C TYR A 22 1.34 2.76 -4.50
N SER A 23 0.54 3.63 -5.10
CA SER A 23 -0.68 4.14 -4.46
C SER A 23 -1.87 4.20 -5.41
N ILE A 24 -3.03 3.86 -4.86
CA ILE A 24 -4.33 4.16 -5.44
C ILE A 24 -5.13 4.93 -4.40
N THR A 25 -5.61 6.12 -4.77
CA THR A 25 -6.48 6.96 -3.94
C THR A 25 -7.92 6.82 -4.39
N LEU A 26 -8.79 6.34 -3.50
CA LEU A 26 -10.20 6.12 -3.82
C LEU A 26 -11.04 7.39 -3.65
N ASN A 27 -11.74 7.84 -4.70
CA ASN A 27 -12.79 8.84 -4.54
C ASN A 27 -14.07 8.16 -4.04
N LYS A 28 -14.24 8.20 -2.73
CA LYS A 28 -15.39 7.56 -2.06
C LYS A 28 -16.73 8.01 -2.63
N LYS A 29 -16.91 9.29 -2.99
CA LYS A 29 -18.23 9.77 -3.47
C LYS A 29 -18.68 9.02 -4.72
N ARG A 30 -17.79 8.84 -5.69
CA ARG A 30 -18.08 8.20 -6.98
C ARG A 30 -18.08 6.68 -6.91
N VAL A 31 -17.19 6.09 -6.12
CA VAL A 31 -17.19 4.63 -5.92
C VAL A 31 -18.38 4.13 -5.11
N PHE A 32 -18.74 4.82 -4.03
CA PHE A 32 -19.86 4.35 -3.18
C PHE A 32 -21.21 4.46 -3.89
N GLU A 33 -21.41 5.37 -4.85
CA GLU A 33 -22.61 5.36 -5.70
C GLU A 33 -22.81 4.03 -6.44
N ARG A 34 -21.71 3.33 -6.81
CA ARG A 34 -21.76 2.09 -7.61
C ARG A 34 -21.46 0.81 -6.82
N LEU A 35 -20.71 0.90 -5.72
CA LEU A 35 -20.16 -0.25 -4.99
C LEU A 35 -20.51 -0.28 -3.48
N ALA A 36 -21.45 0.55 -3.01
CA ALA A 36 -21.76 0.71 -1.57
C ALA A 36 -22.21 -0.56 -0.81
N LYS A 37 -22.55 -1.64 -1.50
CA LYS A 37 -23.10 -2.83 -0.85
C LYS A 37 -22.04 -3.73 -0.20
N ASP A 38 -20.77 -3.62 -0.59
CA ASP A 38 -19.73 -4.54 -0.12
C ASP A 38 -18.35 -3.87 0.02
N LYS A 39 -18.07 -3.35 1.23
CA LYS A 39 -16.82 -2.63 1.53
C LYS A 39 -15.59 -3.54 1.49
N SER A 40 -15.70 -4.78 1.95
CA SER A 40 -14.57 -5.71 1.98
C SER A 40 -14.14 -6.09 0.57
N ARG A 41 -15.11 -6.35 -0.33
CA ARG A 41 -14.79 -6.63 -1.74
C ARG A 41 -14.17 -5.44 -2.46
N VAL A 42 -14.63 -4.22 -2.19
CA VAL A 42 -13.97 -3.00 -2.71
C VAL A 42 -12.53 -2.91 -2.21
N TYR A 43 -12.30 -3.16 -0.92
CA TYR A 43 -10.95 -3.15 -0.36
C TYR A 43 -10.04 -4.19 -1.03
N ASN A 44 -10.50 -5.44 -1.15
CA ASN A 44 -9.76 -6.53 -1.80
C ASN A 44 -9.42 -6.17 -3.25
N TYR A 45 -10.39 -5.59 -3.98
CA TYR A 45 -10.20 -5.15 -5.35
C TYR A 45 -9.13 -4.06 -5.46
N ILE A 46 -9.24 -2.99 -4.67
CA ILE A 46 -8.27 -1.88 -4.70
C ILE A 46 -6.88 -2.35 -4.27
N ALA A 47 -6.78 -3.18 -3.22
CA ALA A 47 -5.51 -3.74 -2.77
C ALA A 47 -4.83 -4.55 -3.89
N ARG A 48 -5.58 -5.41 -4.58
CA ARG A 48 -5.08 -6.12 -5.77
C ARG A 48 -4.59 -5.14 -6.84
N GLN A 49 -5.37 -4.10 -7.17
CA GLN A 49 -4.97 -3.16 -8.22
C GLN A 49 -3.65 -2.45 -7.90
N VAL A 50 -3.37 -2.13 -6.63
CA VAL A 50 -2.05 -1.62 -6.21
C VAL A 50 -0.96 -2.68 -6.39
N LEU A 51 -1.21 -3.91 -5.94
CA LEU A 51 -0.26 -5.03 -6.03
C LEU A 51 0.05 -5.42 -7.48
N ASP A 52 -0.91 -5.25 -8.40
CA ASP A 52 -0.74 -5.48 -9.84
C ASP A 52 0.34 -4.57 -10.46
N GLN A 53 0.61 -3.41 -9.85
CA GLN A 53 1.64 -2.47 -10.32
C GLN A 53 3.05 -2.81 -9.82
N ILE A 54 3.19 -3.67 -8.81
CA ILE A 54 4.49 -4.06 -8.27
C ILE A 54 5.09 -5.16 -9.16
N PRO A 55 6.34 -5.01 -9.66
CA PRO A 55 6.96 -5.96 -10.58
C PRO A 55 7.52 -7.18 -9.81
N PHE A 56 6.63 -8.01 -9.25
CA PHE A 56 6.99 -9.20 -8.48
C PHE A 56 7.86 -10.20 -9.26
N GLU A 57 7.69 -10.24 -10.58
CA GLU A 57 8.48 -11.07 -11.50
C GLU A 57 9.97 -10.69 -11.56
N LYS A 58 10.34 -9.48 -11.09
CA LYS A 58 11.72 -9.01 -10.99
C LYS A 58 12.34 -9.29 -9.62
N ASN A 59 11.62 -9.98 -8.73
CA ASN A 59 12.15 -10.32 -7.41
C ASN A 59 13.29 -11.33 -7.54
N ASN A 60 14.50 -10.91 -7.16
CA ASN A 60 15.67 -11.77 -7.05
C ASN A 60 15.91 -12.25 -5.60
N GLY A 61 14.99 -11.93 -4.68
CA GLY A 61 15.02 -12.39 -3.30
C GLY A 61 14.45 -13.80 -3.15
N ASP A 62 14.62 -14.35 -1.96
CA ASP A 62 14.20 -15.70 -1.58
C ASP A 62 12.78 -15.75 -1.02
N ARG A 63 12.11 -14.60 -0.81
CA ARG A 63 10.74 -14.50 -0.28
C ARG A 63 10.05 -13.19 -0.65
N VAL A 64 8.74 -13.16 -0.51
CA VAL A 64 7.92 -11.96 -0.50
C VAL A 64 7.07 -11.92 0.76
N GLU A 65 7.21 -10.85 1.54
CA GLU A 65 6.42 -10.59 2.73
C GLU A 65 5.44 -9.44 2.48
N LEU A 66 4.15 -9.73 2.54
CA LEU A 66 3.08 -8.75 2.46
C LEU A 66 2.55 -8.46 3.87
N ILE A 67 2.93 -7.30 4.42
CA ILE A 67 2.49 -6.85 5.75
C ILE A 67 1.34 -5.84 5.58
N ILE A 68 0.21 -6.13 6.21
CA ILE A 68 -1.05 -5.39 6.07
C ILE A 68 -1.47 -4.87 7.46
N ASP A 69 -2.04 -3.66 7.49
CA ASP A 69 -2.65 -3.13 8.71
C ASP A 69 -3.90 -3.94 9.08
N ARG A 70 -3.93 -4.42 10.33
CA ARG A 70 -5.01 -5.24 10.87
C ARG A 70 -6.27 -4.38 11.08
N SER A 71 -7.05 -4.26 10.01
CA SER A 71 -8.28 -3.44 9.94
C SER A 71 -9.53 -4.25 9.61
N MET A 72 -9.40 -5.56 9.41
CA MET A 72 -10.45 -6.50 9.00
C MET A 72 -10.78 -7.52 10.09
N ALA A 73 -12.00 -8.06 10.07
CA ALA A 73 -12.38 -9.19 10.92
C ALA A 73 -11.75 -10.51 10.43
N LYS A 74 -11.70 -11.55 11.28
CA LYS A 74 -11.06 -12.84 10.94
C LYS A 74 -11.55 -13.45 9.62
N PRO A 75 -12.87 -13.54 9.33
CA PRO A 75 -13.33 -14.11 8.06
C PRO A 75 -12.91 -13.28 6.84
N GLU A 76 -12.90 -11.95 6.97
CA GLU A 76 -12.46 -11.04 5.91
C GLU A 76 -10.95 -11.15 5.65
N ILE A 77 -10.15 -11.38 6.70
CA ILE A 77 -8.71 -11.66 6.58
C ILE A 77 -8.47 -12.95 5.79
N GLU A 78 -9.21 -14.01 6.09
CA GLU A 78 -9.09 -15.30 5.37
C GLU A 78 -9.48 -15.15 3.89
N GLU A 79 -10.60 -14.46 3.62
CA GLU A 79 -11.04 -14.16 2.25
C GLU A 79 -10.00 -13.31 1.50
N PHE A 80 -9.50 -12.23 2.12
CA PHE A 80 -8.46 -11.37 1.56
C PHE A 80 -7.21 -12.20 1.21
N ASN A 81 -6.71 -12.99 2.17
CA ASN A 81 -5.48 -13.75 2.00
C ASN A 81 -5.61 -14.78 0.87
N SER A 82 -6.73 -15.51 0.83
CA SER A 82 -7.02 -16.48 -0.24
C SER A 82 -7.09 -15.79 -1.61
N TYR A 83 -7.78 -14.64 -1.68
CA TYR A 83 -7.89 -13.86 -2.90
C TYR A 83 -6.53 -13.37 -3.42
N ILE A 84 -5.73 -12.74 -2.55
CA ILE A 84 -4.42 -12.19 -2.95
C ILE A 84 -3.41 -13.28 -3.30
N ARG A 85 -3.35 -14.39 -2.55
CA ARG A 85 -2.48 -15.52 -2.87
C ARG A 85 -2.73 -16.03 -4.28
N ARG A 86 -4.00 -16.31 -4.62
CA ARG A 86 -4.38 -16.77 -5.97
C ARG A 86 -3.95 -15.81 -7.07
N GLN A 87 -3.89 -14.50 -6.81
CA GLN A 87 -3.47 -13.52 -7.81
C GLN A 87 -1.95 -13.37 -7.91
N LEU A 88 -1.23 -13.47 -6.79
CA LEU A 88 0.21 -13.18 -6.74
C LEU A 88 1.08 -14.41 -6.94
N GLU A 89 0.66 -15.61 -6.53
CA GLU A 89 1.47 -16.83 -6.65
C GLU A 89 1.83 -17.12 -8.11
N GLY A 90 0.93 -16.86 -9.06
CA GLY A 90 1.22 -16.99 -10.50
C GLY A 90 2.18 -15.94 -11.07
N ARG A 91 2.52 -14.89 -10.30
CA ARG A 91 3.47 -13.83 -10.68
C ARG A 91 4.83 -14.00 -10.01
N LEU A 92 4.95 -14.93 -9.08
CA LEU A 92 6.18 -15.24 -8.36
C LEU A 92 6.85 -16.47 -8.97
N SER A 93 8.17 -16.56 -8.82
CA SER A 93 8.87 -17.81 -9.13
C SER A 93 8.38 -18.91 -8.18
N PRO A 94 8.24 -20.18 -8.62
CA PRO A 94 7.72 -21.26 -7.77
C PRO A 94 8.46 -21.48 -6.45
N ASN A 95 9.73 -21.10 -6.39
CA ASN A 95 10.59 -21.24 -5.21
C ASN A 95 10.55 -20.03 -4.27
N VAL A 96 9.78 -18.98 -4.61
CA VAL A 96 9.66 -17.77 -3.80
C VAL A 96 8.33 -17.83 -3.04
N PRO A 97 8.34 -18.14 -1.73
CA PRO A 97 7.14 -18.12 -0.92
C PRO A 97 6.56 -16.71 -0.77
N LEU A 98 5.23 -16.66 -0.69
CA LEU A 98 4.45 -15.49 -0.31
C LEU A 98 3.92 -15.65 1.11
N ASP A 99 4.40 -14.80 2.01
CA ASP A 99 3.94 -14.70 3.39
C ASP A 99 3.07 -13.46 3.56
N ILE A 100 1.87 -13.62 4.12
CA ILE A 100 0.94 -12.50 4.36
C ILE A 100 0.70 -12.36 5.85
N TYR A 101 1.01 -11.19 6.40
CA TYR A 101 0.89 -10.89 7.82
C TYR A 101 -0.03 -9.71 8.07
N HIS A 102 -0.81 -9.77 9.16
CA HIS A 102 -1.71 -8.70 9.59
C HIS A 102 -1.28 -8.18 10.97
N TRP A 103 -0.69 -6.99 10.99
CA TRP A 103 -0.10 -6.36 12.18
C TRP A 103 -0.85 -5.08 12.55
N LEU A 104 -0.85 -4.70 13.83
CA LEU A 104 -1.31 -3.35 14.19
C LEU A 104 -0.24 -2.34 13.77
N SER A 105 -0.65 -1.20 13.22
CA SER A 105 0.28 -0.15 12.76
C SER A 105 1.34 0.27 13.80
N HIS A 106 1.01 0.29 15.10
CA HIS A 106 1.99 0.66 16.13
C HIS A 106 3.05 -0.43 16.41
N GLU A 107 2.82 -1.67 15.98
CA GLU A 107 3.73 -2.81 16.15
C GLU A 107 4.72 -2.94 14.99
N ASN A 108 4.47 -2.30 13.84
CA ASN A 108 5.30 -2.44 12.64
C ASN A 108 5.71 -1.08 12.06
N SER A 109 7.01 -0.80 12.03
CA SER A 109 7.51 0.48 11.49
C SER A 109 7.21 0.68 10.00
N GLY A 110 7.15 -0.40 9.21
CA GLY A 110 6.75 -0.34 7.80
C GLY A 110 5.32 0.16 7.62
N LEU A 111 4.38 -0.30 8.46
CA LEU A 111 3.00 0.20 8.46
C LEU A 111 2.90 1.67 8.90
N GLN A 112 3.72 2.11 9.86
CA GLN A 112 3.79 3.53 10.23
C GLN A 112 4.31 4.40 9.07
N VAL A 113 5.28 3.89 8.32
CA VAL A 113 5.77 4.52 7.10
C VAL A 113 4.66 4.56 6.04
N ALA A 114 3.93 3.47 5.82
CA ALA A 114 2.79 3.43 4.91
C ALA A 114 1.71 4.47 5.29
N ASP A 115 1.32 4.59 6.57
CA ASP A 115 0.38 5.62 7.04
C ASP A 115 0.89 7.05 6.77
N LEU A 116 2.19 7.28 6.95
CA LEU A 116 2.81 8.55 6.63
C LEU A 116 2.65 8.89 5.13
N PHE A 117 2.90 7.93 4.23
CA PHE A 117 2.71 8.10 2.79
C PHE A 117 1.24 8.32 2.42
N CYS A 118 0.33 7.54 3.00
CA CYS A 118 -1.12 7.71 2.81
C CYS A 118 -1.57 9.14 3.16
N TRP A 119 -1.10 9.69 4.29
CA TRP A 119 -1.42 11.06 4.67
C TRP A 119 -0.91 12.09 3.66
N GLY A 120 0.33 11.95 3.19
CA GLY A 120 0.92 12.87 2.23
C GLY A 120 0.27 12.85 0.86
N ILE A 121 -0.07 11.66 0.36
CA ILE A 121 -0.80 11.47 -0.90
C ILE A 121 -2.23 12.00 -0.77
N PHE A 122 -2.88 11.79 0.38
CA PHE A 122 -4.19 12.37 0.66
C PHE A 122 -4.16 13.91 0.63
N GLN A 123 -3.12 14.56 1.18
CA GLN A 123 -2.99 16.02 1.08
C GLN A 123 -2.96 16.53 -0.37
N LYS A 124 -2.30 15.79 -1.27
CA LYS A 124 -2.25 16.11 -2.71
C LYS A 124 -3.65 16.09 -3.32
N TYR A 125 -4.40 15.00 -3.14
CA TYR A 125 -5.70 14.84 -3.80
C TYR A 125 -6.83 15.64 -3.14
N GLU A 126 -6.90 15.66 -1.81
CA GLU A 126 -8.00 16.30 -1.08
C GLU A 126 -7.84 17.83 -1.02
N ARG A 127 -6.60 18.31 -0.86
CA ARG A 127 -6.32 19.72 -0.55
C ARG A 127 -5.45 20.42 -1.60
N GLN A 128 -5.16 19.76 -2.72
CA GLN A 128 -4.24 20.27 -3.76
C GLN A 128 -2.86 20.65 -3.19
N ASN A 129 -2.47 20.06 -2.07
CA ASN A 129 -1.22 20.35 -1.39
C ASN A 129 -0.18 19.28 -1.70
N THR A 130 0.65 19.53 -2.72
CA THR A 130 1.66 18.59 -3.22
C THR A 130 2.98 18.66 -2.47
N LYS A 131 3.19 19.65 -1.58
CA LYS A 131 4.49 19.91 -0.93
C LYS A 131 5.12 18.69 -0.29
N TRP A 132 4.31 17.80 0.27
CA TRP A 132 4.80 16.56 0.86
C TRP A 132 5.15 15.51 -0.21
N TYR A 133 4.25 15.32 -1.18
CA TYR A 133 4.38 14.35 -2.26
C TYR A 133 5.61 14.62 -3.13
N ASP A 134 5.85 15.89 -3.46
CA ASP A 134 6.92 16.33 -4.36
C ASP A 134 8.33 15.98 -3.83
N VAL A 135 8.47 15.80 -2.51
CA VAL A 135 9.73 15.35 -1.86
C VAL A 135 10.16 13.95 -2.33
N PHE A 136 9.21 13.09 -2.67
CA PHE A 136 9.47 11.70 -3.05
C PHE A 136 9.11 11.39 -4.51
N ALA A 137 8.31 12.26 -5.15
CA ALA A 137 7.71 12.05 -6.47
C ALA A 137 8.71 11.61 -7.54
N ARG A 138 9.90 12.22 -7.59
CA ARG A 138 10.89 11.96 -8.64
C ARG A 138 11.65 10.65 -8.47
N GLU A 139 11.91 10.23 -7.23
CA GLU A 139 12.86 9.15 -6.94
C GLU A 139 12.18 7.86 -6.45
N LYS A 140 11.09 8.00 -5.69
CA LYS A 140 10.50 6.88 -4.93
C LYS A 140 9.09 6.54 -5.38
N VAL A 141 8.32 7.48 -5.93
CA VAL A 141 6.99 7.16 -6.47
C VAL A 141 7.14 6.40 -7.78
N ARG A 142 6.59 5.19 -7.82
CA ARG A 142 6.60 4.30 -8.98
C ARG A 142 5.24 4.24 -9.67
N PHE A 143 4.17 4.40 -8.89
CA PHE A 143 2.82 4.43 -9.36
C PHE A 143 1.95 5.25 -8.39
N ASP A 144 1.13 6.16 -8.92
CA ASP A 144 0.15 6.93 -8.15
C ASP A 144 -1.06 7.27 -9.04
N GLU A 145 -2.23 6.75 -8.69
CA GLU A 145 -3.48 6.97 -9.44
C GLU A 145 -4.64 7.31 -8.50
N GLN A 146 -5.59 8.12 -9.00
CA GLN A 146 -6.87 8.33 -8.34
C GLN A 146 -7.93 7.42 -8.99
N PHE A 147 -8.47 6.49 -8.22
CA PHE A 147 -9.55 5.60 -8.65
C PHE A 147 -10.91 6.30 -8.47
N LEU A 148 -11.72 6.21 -9.53
CA LEU A 148 -12.85 7.08 -9.87
C LEU A 148 -13.71 7.59 -8.74
#